data_AF-A0A2E1P687-F1
#
_entry.id   AF-A0A2E1P687-F1
#
_cell.length_a   1.000
_cell.length_b   1.000
_cell.length_c   1.000
_cell.angle_alpha   90.00
_cell.angle_beta   90.00
_cell.angle_gamma   90.00
#
_symmetry.space_group_name_H-M   'P 1'
#
loop_
_entity.id
_entity.type
_entity.pdbx_description
1 polymer ?
#
loop_
_entity_poly.entity_id
_entity_poly.type
_entity_poly.pdbx_seq_one_letter_code
_entity_poly.pdbx_strand_id
1 'polypeptide(L)'
;MTLIQRIYNANQENLEAFLPKFPKNCIYMRWNYHSPEAYGNTKAMQWFRDHGLKVMGATAGQTRWVLMPQREGNMDNIRSFALSSIETGLNGLLLTLWDDDSPHFELYHRGIIAFANDTWSGNQLSKSELKRAYRHREFSYILSTDDFAFIDSLEKPVGQWKNILLKGNKRNYQKEMDQVEEDALISLPKNDAPGQWSIDNRERLKLAEKMIQSSRKIAEKIHQIQKLTQRNSFALEVYQRVNETVQLTPKILLALKRFDQATTDDQRFKEKKSIDQLQKDFDKLRSEVEKTYAKTRLINKPKDYILDQDHHHHLANQSLNFDWQFGAEIRIFEKINSELN
;
A
#
# COMPACT_ATOMS: atom_id res chain seq x y z
N MET A 1 -33.19 4.72 19.27
CA MET A 1 -32.94 5.52 18.04
C MET A 1 -31.48 5.98 18.00
N THR A 2 -30.69 5.52 17.02
CA THR A 2 -29.25 5.85 16.90
C THR A 2 -29.05 7.34 16.58
N LEU A 3 -27.84 7.87 16.84
CA LEU A 3 -27.50 9.27 16.50
C LEU A 3 -27.73 9.56 15.00
N ILE A 4 -27.30 8.65 14.13
CA ILE A 4 -27.48 8.77 12.68
C ILE A 4 -28.97 8.81 12.32
N GLN A 5 -29.81 8.00 12.99
CA GLN A 5 -31.27 8.03 12.74
C GLN A 5 -31.89 9.38 13.13
N ARG A 6 -31.44 9.99 14.24
CA ARG A 6 -31.91 11.32 14.65
C ARG A 6 -31.51 12.39 13.65
N ILE A 7 -30.25 12.37 13.20
CA ILE A 7 -29.75 13.31 12.19
C ILE A 7 -30.55 13.16 10.89
N TYR A 8 -30.78 11.93 10.44
CA TYR A 8 -31.55 11.66 9.22
C TYR A 8 -32.98 12.20 9.35
N ASN A 9 -33.70 11.81 10.42
CA ASN A 9 -35.09 12.25 10.62
C ASN A 9 -35.22 13.77 10.74
N ALA A 10 -34.26 14.44 11.41
CA ALA A 10 -34.28 15.89 11.57
C ALA A 10 -33.96 16.66 10.27
N ASN A 11 -33.32 16.03 9.30
CA ASN A 11 -32.88 16.69 8.06
C ASN A 11 -33.56 16.14 6.80
N GLN A 12 -34.48 15.18 6.92
CA GLN A 12 -35.14 14.55 5.79
C GLN A 12 -35.91 15.56 4.95
N GLU A 13 -36.70 16.43 5.57
CA GLU A 13 -37.45 17.49 4.87
C GLU A 13 -36.52 18.42 4.08
N ASN A 14 -35.37 18.77 4.65
CA ASN A 14 -34.36 19.58 3.96
C ASN A 14 -33.83 18.86 2.71
N LEU A 15 -33.55 17.57 2.79
CA LEU A 15 -33.09 16.76 1.65
C LEU A 15 -34.17 16.65 0.56
N GLU A 16 -35.42 16.43 0.97
CA GLU A 16 -36.57 16.35 0.06
C GLU A 16 -36.83 17.67 -0.68
N ALA A 17 -36.60 18.82 -0.04
CA ALA A 17 -36.71 20.12 -0.69
C ALA A 17 -35.74 20.29 -1.88
N PHE A 18 -34.63 19.53 -1.92
CA PHE A 18 -33.72 19.52 -3.07
C PHE A 18 -34.14 18.55 -4.18
N LEU A 19 -35.04 17.60 -3.93
CA LEU A 19 -35.39 16.54 -4.88
C LEU A 19 -35.78 17.04 -6.29
N PRO A 20 -36.52 18.17 -6.46
CA PRO A 20 -36.82 18.71 -7.79
C PRO A 20 -35.58 19.18 -8.57
N LYS A 21 -34.47 19.47 -7.87
CA LYS A 21 -33.20 19.92 -8.46
C LYS A 21 -32.30 18.77 -8.93
N PHE A 22 -32.63 17.52 -8.58
CA PHE A 22 -31.84 16.34 -8.97
C PHE A 22 -32.10 16.00 -10.46
N PRO A 23 -31.05 15.96 -11.31
CA PRO A 23 -31.19 15.48 -12.69
C PRO A 23 -31.75 14.05 -12.74
N LYS A 24 -32.80 13.82 -13.55
CA LYS A 24 -33.46 12.51 -13.64
C LYS A 24 -32.85 11.60 -14.71
N ASN A 25 -32.03 12.15 -15.60
CA ASN A 25 -31.37 11.46 -16.70
C ASN A 25 -29.91 11.08 -16.39
N CYS A 26 -29.57 10.85 -15.12
CA CYS A 26 -28.24 10.39 -14.70
C CYS A 26 -28.32 9.19 -13.76
N ILE A 27 -27.16 8.62 -13.46
CA ILE A 27 -26.99 7.59 -12.43
C ILE A 27 -26.14 8.19 -11.32
N TYR A 28 -26.64 8.16 -10.09
CA TYR A 28 -25.93 8.66 -8.92
C TYR A 28 -24.93 7.61 -8.45
N MET A 29 -23.67 8.03 -8.25
CA MET A 29 -22.62 7.13 -7.78
C MET A 29 -22.37 7.36 -6.28
N ARG A 30 -22.56 6.32 -5.47
CA ARG A 30 -22.21 6.36 -4.05
C ARG A 30 -20.95 5.55 -3.79
N TRP A 31 -19.92 6.22 -3.28
CA TRP A 31 -18.66 5.58 -2.90
C TRP A 31 -18.49 5.54 -1.38
N ASN A 32 -18.00 4.42 -0.86
CA ASN A 32 -17.53 4.28 0.53
C ASN A 32 -16.55 3.11 0.62
N TYR A 33 -15.27 3.41 0.78
CA TYR A 33 -14.19 2.42 0.69
C TYR A 33 -13.85 1.73 2.02
N HIS A 34 -14.36 2.25 3.14
CA HIS A 34 -13.94 1.83 4.48
C HIS A 34 -15.04 1.19 5.31
N SER A 35 -16.30 1.61 5.11
CA SER A 35 -17.45 1.11 5.87
C SER A 35 -18.69 1.04 4.99
N PRO A 36 -18.70 0.21 3.93
CA PRO A 36 -19.84 0.04 3.02
C PRO A 36 -21.18 -0.14 3.74
N GLU A 37 -21.16 -0.95 4.79
CA GLU A 37 -22.29 -1.32 5.64
C GLU A 37 -22.72 -0.22 6.61
N ALA A 38 -22.03 0.93 6.64
CA ALA A 38 -22.39 2.03 7.51
C ALA A 38 -23.84 2.45 7.24
N TYR A 39 -24.63 2.54 8.31
CA TYR A 39 -26.07 2.82 8.23
C TYR A 39 -26.44 4.01 7.33
N GLY A 40 -25.68 5.10 7.42
CA GLY A 40 -25.89 6.29 6.60
C GLY A 40 -25.67 6.04 5.11
N ASN A 41 -24.75 5.15 4.74
CA ASN A 41 -24.51 4.76 3.35
C ASN A 41 -25.71 3.99 2.78
N THR A 42 -26.19 2.98 3.51
CA THR A 42 -27.39 2.21 3.12
C THR A 42 -28.61 3.11 3.01
N LYS A 43 -28.80 4.05 3.95
CA LYS A 43 -29.91 5.01 3.91
C LYS A 43 -29.86 5.96 2.72
N ALA A 44 -28.69 6.49 2.38
CA ALA A 44 -28.54 7.35 1.21
C ALA A 44 -28.91 6.61 -0.09
N MET A 45 -28.42 5.37 -0.27
CA MET A 45 -28.74 4.56 -1.45
C MET A 45 -30.23 4.16 -1.51
N GLN A 46 -30.84 3.85 -0.37
CA GLN A 46 -32.29 3.62 -0.27
C GLN A 46 -33.08 4.88 -0.67
N TRP A 47 -32.69 6.06 -0.17
CA TRP A 47 -33.36 7.32 -0.49
C TRP A 47 -33.36 7.60 -2.00
N PHE A 48 -32.25 7.38 -2.70
CA PHE A 48 -32.21 7.54 -4.16
C PHE A 48 -33.27 6.64 -4.83
N ARG A 49 -33.32 5.36 -4.45
CA ARG A 49 -34.26 4.39 -5.03
C ARG A 49 -35.71 4.71 -4.74
N ASP A 50 -36.02 5.06 -3.49
CA ASP A 50 -37.39 5.41 -3.05
C ASP A 50 -37.96 6.60 -3.84
N HIS A 51 -37.09 7.47 -4.37
CA HIS A 51 -37.47 8.61 -5.19
C HIS A 51 -37.27 8.38 -6.70
N GLY A 52 -37.16 7.13 -7.14
CA GLY A 52 -37.04 6.75 -8.54
C GLY A 52 -35.72 7.15 -9.20
N LEU A 53 -34.69 7.48 -8.42
CA LEU A 53 -33.37 7.82 -8.93
C LEU A 53 -32.52 6.57 -9.08
N LYS A 54 -31.83 6.45 -10.22
CA LYS A 54 -30.89 5.36 -10.47
C LYS A 54 -29.62 5.58 -9.65
N VAL A 55 -29.15 4.55 -8.98
CA VAL A 55 -27.96 4.61 -8.12
C VAL A 55 -27.06 3.41 -8.34
N MET A 56 -25.77 3.67 -8.44
CA MET A 56 -24.70 2.69 -8.46
C MET A 56 -23.80 2.88 -7.24
N GLY A 57 -23.13 1.80 -6.85
CA GLY A 57 -22.14 1.82 -5.78
C GLY A 57 -20.71 1.80 -6.31
N ALA A 58 -19.76 2.29 -5.51
CA ALA A 58 -18.34 2.19 -5.79
C ALA A 58 -17.57 1.72 -4.55
N THR A 59 -16.87 0.60 -4.69
CA THR A 59 -15.87 0.11 -3.74
C THR A 59 -14.46 0.32 -4.29
N ALA A 60 -13.43 -0.08 -3.57
CA ALA A 60 -12.03 0.09 -3.98
C ALA A 60 -11.22 -1.20 -3.86
N GLY A 61 -10.46 -1.53 -4.89
CA GLY A 61 -9.39 -2.54 -4.82
C GLY A 61 -8.06 -1.94 -4.35
N GLN A 62 -7.91 -0.64 -4.55
CA GLN A 62 -6.78 0.16 -4.10
C GLN A 62 -7.27 1.55 -3.70
N THR A 63 -6.79 2.03 -2.55
CA THR A 63 -7.01 3.39 -2.06
C THR A 63 -5.67 4.13 -1.96
N ARG A 64 -5.10 4.22 -0.75
CA ARG A 64 -3.88 4.95 -0.39
C ARG A 64 -2.79 4.05 0.17
N TRP A 65 -2.80 2.79 -0.24
CA TRP A 65 -1.75 1.86 0.16
C TRP A 65 -0.54 2.07 -0.71
N VAL A 66 0.60 2.29 -0.07
CA VAL A 66 1.88 2.44 -0.74
C VAL A 66 2.41 1.04 -1.07
N LEU A 67 3.05 0.91 -2.24
CA LEU A 67 3.78 -0.26 -2.70
C LEU A 67 2.93 -1.50 -3.04
N MET A 68 1.90 -1.85 -2.26
CA MET A 68 0.89 -2.86 -2.61
C MET A 68 -0.43 -2.68 -1.83
N PRO A 69 -1.58 -3.13 -2.35
CA PRO A 69 -2.83 -3.18 -1.59
C PRO A 69 -2.71 -3.97 -0.30
N GLN A 70 -3.49 -3.59 0.71
CA GLN A 70 -3.52 -4.23 2.02
C GLN A 70 -4.90 -4.85 2.27
N ARG A 71 -5.07 -5.47 3.44
CA ARG A 71 -6.32 -6.11 3.88
C ARG A 71 -6.75 -7.21 2.93
N GLU A 72 -5.81 -8.06 2.56
CA GLU A 72 -6.04 -9.21 1.70
C GLU A 72 -6.53 -8.79 0.30
N GLY A 73 -6.10 -7.61 -0.20
CA GLY A 73 -6.60 -7.02 -1.45
C GLY A 73 -7.96 -6.35 -1.28
N ASN A 74 -8.22 -5.82 -0.08
CA ASN A 74 -9.48 -5.22 0.36
C ASN A 74 -10.72 -6.13 0.23
N MET A 75 -10.54 -7.45 0.24
CA MET A 75 -11.59 -8.43 -0.06
C MET A 75 -12.85 -8.27 0.80
N ASP A 76 -12.70 -8.06 2.11
CA ASP A 76 -13.86 -7.99 3.00
C ASP A 76 -14.73 -6.76 2.72
N ASN A 77 -14.11 -5.62 2.43
CA ASN A 77 -14.83 -4.39 2.06
C ASN A 77 -15.46 -4.50 0.67
N ILE A 78 -14.75 -5.12 -0.28
CA ILE A 78 -15.29 -5.43 -1.61
C ILE A 78 -16.54 -6.30 -1.48
N ARG A 79 -16.46 -7.39 -0.70
CA ARG A 79 -17.56 -8.33 -0.46
C ARG A 79 -18.75 -7.65 0.21
N SER A 80 -18.51 -6.93 1.31
CA SER A 80 -19.56 -6.21 2.05
C SER A 80 -20.32 -5.24 1.13
N PHE A 81 -19.59 -4.48 0.32
CA PHE A 81 -20.21 -3.56 -0.65
C PHE A 81 -21.02 -4.32 -1.72
N ALA A 82 -20.44 -5.38 -2.30
CA ALA A 82 -21.09 -6.19 -3.33
C ALA A 82 -22.42 -6.79 -2.84
N LEU A 83 -22.39 -7.47 -1.69
CA LEU A 83 -23.57 -8.11 -1.12
C LEU A 83 -24.64 -7.10 -0.73
N SER A 84 -24.27 -6.01 -0.04
CA SER A 84 -25.23 -4.96 0.32
C SER A 84 -25.88 -4.34 -0.91
N SER A 85 -25.15 -4.21 -2.01
CA SER A 85 -25.67 -3.64 -3.26
C SER A 85 -26.62 -4.59 -4.00
N ILE A 86 -26.37 -5.89 -3.94
CA ILE A 86 -27.28 -6.92 -4.45
C ILE A 86 -28.56 -6.91 -3.61
N GLU A 87 -28.45 -6.95 -2.29
CA GLU A 87 -29.59 -6.90 -1.36
C GLU A 87 -30.45 -5.64 -1.53
N THR A 88 -29.78 -4.52 -1.83
CA THR A 88 -30.43 -3.23 -2.07
C THR A 88 -30.72 -2.97 -3.55
N GLY A 89 -30.58 -3.94 -4.45
CA GLY A 89 -31.00 -3.78 -5.86
C GLY A 89 -30.43 -2.53 -6.55
N LEU A 90 -29.17 -2.18 -6.30
CA LEU A 90 -28.51 -1.07 -7.00
C LEU A 90 -28.39 -1.38 -8.50
N ASN A 91 -28.30 -0.34 -9.33
CA ASN A 91 -28.21 -0.48 -10.79
C ASN A 91 -26.84 -0.99 -11.27
N GLY A 92 -25.87 -1.11 -10.38
CA GLY A 92 -24.54 -1.62 -10.70
C GLY A 92 -23.48 -1.19 -9.70
N LEU A 93 -22.27 -1.69 -9.93
CA LEU A 93 -21.11 -1.50 -9.07
C LEU A 93 -19.86 -1.16 -9.87
N LEU A 94 -19.02 -0.30 -9.28
CA LEU A 94 -17.69 0.00 -9.76
C LEU A 94 -16.63 -0.42 -8.74
N LEU A 95 -15.54 -0.99 -9.24
CA LEU A 95 -14.31 -1.14 -8.49
C LEU A 95 -13.36 -0.01 -8.87
N THR A 96 -13.01 0.82 -7.91
CA THR A 96 -12.02 1.87 -8.09
C THR A 96 -10.62 1.35 -7.75
N LEU A 97 -9.63 1.76 -8.53
CA LEU A 97 -8.21 1.47 -8.31
C LEU A 97 -7.47 2.81 -8.32
N TRP A 98 -7.52 3.52 -7.19
CA TRP A 98 -6.91 4.85 -7.08
C TRP A 98 -5.39 4.76 -7.22
N ASP A 99 -4.81 5.68 -7.98
CA ASP A 99 -3.37 5.68 -8.27
C ASP A 99 -2.60 6.72 -7.43
N ASP A 100 -3.22 7.28 -6.39
CA ASP A 100 -2.66 8.36 -5.56
C ASP A 100 -1.28 8.02 -4.98
N ASP A 101 -1.06 6.77 -4.56
CA ASP A 101 0.21 6.25 -4.04
C ASP A 101 0.85 5.18 -4.95
N SER A 102 0.19 4.95 -6.10
CA SER A 102 0.58 4.15 -7.24
C SER A 102 1.43 2.88 -7.03
N PRO A 103 0.93 1.87 -6.29
CA PRO A 103 1.42 0.50 -6.46
C PRO A 103 1.40 0.04 -7.92
N HIS A 104 2.18 -1.00 -8.22
CA HIS A 104 2.16 -1.58 -9.56
C HIS A 104 0.84 -2.30 -9.86
N PHE A 105 0.31 -2.15 -11.08
CA PHE A 105 -1.00 -2.69 -11.47
C PHE A 105 -1.15 -4.20 -11.26
N GLU A 106 -0.08 -4.97 -11.52
CA GLU A 106 -0.02 -6.43 -11.28
C GLU A 106 -0.40 -6.83 -9.83
N LEU A 107 -0.28 -5.91 -8.87
CA LEU A 107 -0.59 -6.16 -7.46
C LEU A 107 -2.09 -6.04 -7.14
N TYR A 108 -2.90 -5.54 -8.08
CA TYR A 108 -4.34 -5.30 -7.91
C TYR A 108 -5.22 -6.50 -8.26
N HIS A 109 -4.70 -7.47 -9.03
CA HIS A 109 -5.50 -8.55 -9.61
C HIS A 109 -6.32 -9.34 -8.60
N ARG A 110 -5.78 -9.58 -7.40
CA ARG A 110 -6.51 -10.32 -6.37
C ARG A 110 -7.77 -9.60 -5.88
N GLY A 111 -7.73 -8.27 -5.75
CA GLY A 111 -8.90 -7.45 -5.42
C GLY A 111 -9.89 -7.35 -6.59
N ILE A 112 -9.38 -7.24 -7.83
CA ILE A 112 -10.20 -7.24 -9.04
C ILE A 112 -10.99 -8.56 -9.16
N ILE A 113 -10.33 -9.69 -8.94
CA ILE A 113 -10.94 -11.02 -9.00
C ILE A 113 -11.95 -11.21 -7.87
N ALA A 114 -11.68 -10.70 -6.65
CA ALA A 114 -12.65 -10.72 -5.56
C ALA A 114 -13.92 -9.94 -5.91
N PHE A 115 -13.76 -8.74 -6.47
CA PHE A 115 -14.89 -7.94 -6.92
C PHE A 115 -15.69 -8.65 -8.01
N ALA A 116 -15.03 -9.21 -9.02
CA ALA A 116 -15.70 -9.98 -10.07
C ALA A 116 -16.46 -11.19 -9.49
N ASN A 117 -15.85 -11.93 -8.56
CA ASN A 117 -16.49 -13.06 -7.90
C ASN A 117 -17.75 -12.65 -7.14
N ASP A 118 -17.63 -11.68 -6.24
CA ASP A 118 -18.71 -11.32 -5.31
C ASP A 118 -19.86 -10.59 -6.04
N THR A 119 -19.57 -9.84 -7.12
CA THR A 119 -20.62 -9.18 -7.93
C THR A 119 -21.32 -10.13 -8.90
N TRP A 120 -20.62 -11.15 -9.40
CA TRP A 120 -21.22 -12.15 -10.30
C TRP A 120 -22.00 -13.22 -9.54
N SER A 121 -21.39 -13.79 -8.50
CA SER A 121 -21.92 -14.96 -7.80
C SER A 121 -22.55 -14.62 -6.45
N GLY A 122 -22.35 -13.43 -5.91
CA GLY A 122 -22.77 -13.10 -4.55
C GLY A 122 -21.94 -13.88 -3.51
N ASN A 123 -22.59 -14.36 -2.45
CA ASN A 123 -21.93 -14.94 -1.28
C ASN A 123 -21.54 -16.43 -1.44
N GLN A 124 -21.32 -16.92 -2.67
CA GLN A 124 -21.22 -18.35 -2.97
C GLN A 124 -19.83 -18.95 -2.72
N LEU A 125 -18.77 -18.17 -2.91
CA LEU A 125 -17.38 -18.60 -2.70
C LEU A 125 -16.81 -17.94 -1.45
N SER A 126 -16.15 -18.71 -0.57
CA SER A 126 -15.47 -18.14 0.59
C SER A 126 -14.15 -17.45 0.21
N LYS A 127 -13.65 -16.59 1.09
CA LYS A 127 -12.37 -15.89 0.90
C LYS A 127 -11.19 -16.85 0.76
N SER A 128 -11.16 -17.95 1.51
CA SER A 128 -10.10 -18.97 1.42
C SER A 128 -10.15 -19.72 0.08
N GLU A 129 -11.34 -20.13 -0.35
CA GLU A 129 -11.54 -20.80 -1.64
C GLU A 129 -11.16 -19.90 -2.81
N LEU A 130 -11.51 -18.61 -2.76
CA LEU A 130 -11.11 -17.62 -3.77
C LEU A 130 -9.58 -17.50 -3.85
N LYS A 131 -8.89 -17.40 -2.72
CA LYS A 131 -7.41 -17.31 -2.70
C LYS A 131 -6.75 -18.58 -3.24
N ARG A 132 -7.31 -19.75 -2.93
CA ARG A 132 -6.89 -21.03 -3.50
C ARG A 132 -7.10 -21.05 -5.01
N ALA A 133 -8.26 -20.62 -5.49
CA ALA A 133 -8.59 -20.54 -6.90
C ALA A 133 -7.69 -19.56 -7.65
N TYR A 134 -7.37 -18.41 -7.05
CA TYR A 134 -6.41 -17.44 -7.58
C TYR A 134 -5.06 -18.10 -7.83
N ARG A 135 -4.45 -18.73 -6.82
CA ARG A 135 -3.14 -19.40 -6.99
C ARG A 135 -3.18 -20.50 -8.06
N HIS A 136 -4.26 -21.28 -8.07
CA HIS A 136 -4.49 -22.32 -9.06
C HIS A 136 -4.51 -21.76 -10.50
N ARG A 137 -5.25 -20.67 -10.73
CA ARG A 137 -5.50 -20.10 -12.06
C ARG A 137 -4.33 -19.25 -12.55
N GLU A 138 -3.81 -18.39 -11.69
CA GLU A 138 -2.76 -17.43 -12.02
C GLU A 138 -1.38 -18.08 -12.14
N PHE A 139 -1.09 -19.10 -11.31
CA PHE A 139 0.23 -19.71 -11.29
C PHE A 139 0.17 -21.15 -11.81
N SER A 140 -0.42 -22.08 -11.04
CA SER A 140 -0.56 -23.47 -11.45
C SER A 140 -1.44 -24.25 -10.49
N TYR A 141 -2.03 -25.35 -10.95
CA TYR A 141 -2.87 -26.21 -10.10
C TYR A 141 -2.10 -26.81 -8.92
N ILE A 142 -0.83 -27.15 -9.10
CA ILE A 142 0.05 -27.68 -8.04
C ILE A 142 0.36 -26.63 -6.95
N LEU A 143 0.18 -25.34 -7.27
CA LEU A 143 0.47 -24.21 -6.38
C LEU A 143 -0.77 -23.73 -5.61
N SER A 144 -1.89 -24.48 -5.70
CA SER A 144 -3.16 -24.08 -5.11
C SER A 144 -3.18 -24.15 -3.57
N THR A 145 -2.32 -24.96 -2.96
CA THR A 145 -2.28 -25.14 -1.50
C THR A 145 -1.80 -23.88 -0.76
N ASP A 146 -2.05 -23.82 0.54
CA ASP A 146 -1.67 -22.68 1.37
C ASP A 146 -0.16 -22.58 1.63
N ASP A 147 0.59 -23.66 1.38
CA ASP A 147 2.06 -23.64 1.45
C ASP A 147 2.66 -22.58 0.52
N PHE A 148 2.03 -22.38 -0.64
CA PHE A 148 2.40 -21.38 -1.65
C PHE A 148 1.70 -20.02 -1.45
N ALA A 149 0.89 -19.84 -0.41
CA ALA A 149 0.32 -18.54 -0.09
C ALA A 149 1.41 -17.62 0.47
N PHE A 150 1.67 -16.51 -0.23
CA PHE A 150 2.67 -15.51 0.18
C PHE A 150 2.14 -14.06 0.19
N ILE A 151 1.12 -13.73 -0.62
CA ILE A 151 0.65 -12.34 -0.81
C ILE A 151 0.19 -11.73 0.53
N ASP A 152 -0.63 -12.43 1.31
CA ASP A 152 -1.07 -11.95 2.63
C ASP A 152 0.11 -11.78 3.61
N SER A 153 1.10 -12.67 3.52
CA SER A 153 2.30 -12.60 4.38
C SER A 153 3.17 -11.39 4.03
N LEU A 154 3.15 -10.92 2.78
CA LEU A 154 3.89 -9.77 2.30
C LEU A 154 3.25 -8.42 2.67
N GLU A 155 1.92 -8.38 2.85
CA GLU A 155 1.22 -7.13 3.21
C GLU A 155 1.76 -6.52 4.50
N LYS A 156 1.97 -7.34 5.54
CA LYS A 156 2.45 -6.89 6.85
C LYS A 156 3.82 -6.18 6.78
N PRO A 157 4.90 -6.77 6.23
CA PRO A 157 6.16 -6.07 6.10
C PRO A 157 6.05 -4.84 5.18
N VAL A 158 5.17 -4.81 4.17
CA VAL A 158 4.92 -3.58 3.38
C VAL A 158 4.30 -2.47 4.23
N GLY A 159 3.27 -2.78 5.02
CA GLY A 159 2.65 -1.81 5.91
C GLY A 159 3.63 -1.24 6.94
N GLN A 160 4.57 -2.07 7.42
CA GLN A 160 5.63 -1.68 8.35
C GLN A 160 6.72 -0.85 7.66
N TRP A 161 7.12 -1.25 6.45
CA TRP A 161 8.10 -0.55 5.62
C TRP A 161 7.73 0.90 5.35
N LYS A 162 6.43 1.21 5.18
CA LYS A 162 5.94 2.55 4.84
C LYS A 162 6.60 3.66 5.67
N ASN A 163 6.78 3.47 6.98
CA ASN A 163 7.28 4.51 7.87
C ASN A 163 8.47 4.07 8.74
N ILE A 164 9.14 2.95 8.42
CA ILE A 164 10.20 2.39 9.28
C ILE A 164 11.45 3.28 9.40
N LEU A 165 11.66 4.22 8.48
CA LEU A 165 12.73 5.23 8.56
C LEU A 165 12.24 6.61 9.04
N LEU A 166 10.95 6.72 9.37
CA LEU A 166 10.28 8.00 9.62
C LEU A 166 9.78 8.12 11.06
N LYS A 167 9.54 9.37 11.48
CA LYS A 167 8.86 9.77 12.71
C LYS A 167 7.36 9.84 12.46
N GLY A 168 6.65 8.73 12.68
CA GLY A 168 5.21 8.63 12.45
C GLY A 168 4.84 8.47 10.97
N ASN A 169 3.58 8.73 10.63
CA ASN A 169 3.04 8.50 9.28
C ASN A 169 3.36 9.67 8.33
N LYS A 170 4.64 9.81 7.95
CA LYS A 170 5.13 10.98 7.22
C LYS A 170 5.54 10.72 5.78
N ARG A 171 5.52 9.47 5.26
CA ARG A 171 6.06 9.17 3.91
C ARG A 171 5.46 10.07 2.82
N ASN A 172 4.14 10.25 2.86
CA ASN A 172 3.37 11.07 1.94
C ASN A 172 3.57 12.59 2.09
N TYR A 173 4.11 13.07 3.20
CA TYR A 173 4.10 14.50 3.56
C TYR A 173 5.46 15.17 3.33
N GLN A 174 6.51 14.39 3.03
CA GLN A 174 7.89 14.86 2.99
C GLN A 174 8.13 16.01 2.00
N LYS A 175 7.37 16.11 0.91
CA LYS A 175 7.55 17.17 -0.09
C LYS A 175 7.23 18.58 0.43
N GLU A 176 6.30 18.68 1.38
CA GLU A 176 5.78 19.96 1.89
C GLU A 176 6.41 20.36 3.23
N MET A 177 7.34 19.56 3.75
CA MET A 177 8.01 19.83 5.02
C MET A 177 9.27 20.66 4.79
N ASP A 178 9.44 21.73 5.57
CA ASP A 178 10.61 22.60 5.47
C ASP A 178 11.90 21.91 5.93
N GLN A 179 11.85 21.18 7.05
CA GLN A 179 13.00 20.51 7.67
C GLN A 179 12.82 18.98 7.65
N VAL A 180 12.77 18.39 6.46
CA VAL A 180 12.50 16.94 6.29
C VAL A 180 13.48 16.06 7.08
N GLU A 181 14.76 16.40 7.07
CA GLU A 181 15.81 15.62 7.74
C GLU A 181 15.63 15.57 9.26
N GLU A 182 15.18 16.66 9.85
CA GLU A 182 14.97 16.78 11.29
C GLU A 182 13.60 16.26 11.70
N ASP A 183 12.55 16.65 10.98
CA ASP A 183 11.16 16.42 11.40
C ASP A 183 10.59 15.11 10.88
N ALA A 184 10.99 14.66 9.69
CA ALA A 184 10.43 13.46 9.07
C ALA A 184 11.25 12.20 9.37
N LEU A 185 12.57 12.27 9.23
CA LEU A 185 13.46 11.12 9.36
C LEU A 185 13.76 10.79 10.82
N ILE A 186 14.18 9.54 11.07
CA ILE A 186 14.80 9.18 12.34
C ILE A 186 16.08 10.00 12.60
N SER A 187 16.45 10.16 13.87
CA SER A 187 17.80 10.60 14.22
C SER A 187 18.83 9.55 13.80
N LEU A 188 20.09 9.95 13.65
CA LEU A 188 21.21 9.05 13.44
C LEU A 188 22.00 8.83 14.76
N PRO A 189 22.81 7.78 14.86
CA PRO A 189 23.74 7.59 15.99
C PRO A 189 24.69 8.78 16.15
N LYS A 190 25.01 9.13 17.40
CA LYS A 190 25.97 10.20 17.71
C LYS A 190 27.29 9.61 18.20
N ASN A 191 28.41 10.24 17.81
CA ASN A 191 29.75 9.79 18.22
C ASN A 191 30.02 9.97 19.72
N ASP A 192 29.40 10.95 20.35
CA ASP A 192 29.58 11.29 21.78
C ASP A 192 28.70 10.47 22.73
N ALA A 193 27.77 9.65 22.21
CA ALA A 193 26.88 8.80 23.01
C ALA A 193 26.71 7.39 22.40
N PRO A 194 27.78 6.57 22.33
CA PRO A 194 27.72 5.23 21.74
C PRO A 194 26.67 4.35 22.42
N GLY A 195 25.83 3.70 21.62
CA GLY A 195 24.81 2.76 22.09
C GLY A 195 23.48 3.40 22.49
N GLN A 196 23.43 4.72 22.71
CA GLN A 196 22.21 5.41 23.12
C GLN A 196 21.15 5.36 22.01
N TRP A 197 21.55 5.55 20.76
CA TRP A 197 20.63 5.49 19.63
C TRP A 197 19.95 4.12 19.50
N SER A 198 20.71 3.05 19.74
CA SER A 198 20.21 1.68 19.72
C SER A 198 19.21 1.41 20.85
N ILE A 199 19.41 2.03 22.01
CA ILE A 199 18.47 1.96 23.13
C ILE A 199 17.16 2.67 22.76
N ASP A 200 17.25 3.89 22.24
CA ASP A 200 16.09 4.72 21.88
C ASP A 200 15.26 4.08 20.75
N ASN A 201 15.91 3.35 19.84
CA ASN A 201 15.28 2.70 18.69
C ASN A 201 14.99 1.21 18.90
N ARG A 202 15.06 0.68 20.13
CA ARG A 202 14.96 -0.77 20.40
C ARG A 202 13.76 -1.46 19.76
N GLU A 203 12.56 -0.87 19.86
CA GLU A 203 11.35 -1.48 19.26
C GLU A 203 11.38 -1.44 17.72
N ARG A 204 11.91 -0.36 17.14
CA ARG A 204 12.12 -0.24 15.69
C ARG A 204 13.14 -1.27 15.18
N LEU A 205 14.20 -1.53 15.95
CA LEU A 205 15.21 -2.54 15.65
C LEU A 205 14.66 -3.97 15.72
N LYS A 206 13.88 -4.30 16.78
CA LYS A 206 13.17 -5.59 16.86
C LYS A 206 12.22 -5.78 15.68
N LEU A 207 11.54 -4.72 15.25
CA LEU A 207 10.68 -4.76 14.07
C LEU A 207 11.49 -5.03 12.80
N ALA A 208 12.63 -4.35 12.62
CA ALA A 208 13.52 -4.55 11.47
C ALA A 208 13.99 -6.00 11.34
N GLU A 209 14.39 -6.65 12.44
CA GLU A 209 14.79 -8.06 12.46
C GLU A 209 13.65 -8.98 12.01
N LYS A 210 12.42 -8.76 12.52
CA LYS A 210 11.22 -9.52 12.15
C LYS A 210 10.84 -9.33 10.68
N MET A 211 10.99 -8.12 10.15
CA MET A 211 10.73 -7.82 8.74
C MET A 211 11.70 -8.57 7.83
N ILE A 212 13.01 -8.56 8.15
CA ILE A 212 14.02 -9.30 7.38
C ILE A 212 13.73 -10.80 7.41
N GLN A 213 13.42 -11.36 8.57
CA GLN A 213 13.10 -12.79 8.69
C GLN A 213 11.85 -13.16 7.88
N SER A 214 10.78 -12.38 7.98
CA SER A 214 9.55 -12.59 7.22
C SER A 214 9.81 -12.53 5.71
N SER A 215 10.56 -11.51 5.27
CA SER A 215 10.86 -11.30 3.85
C SER A 215 11.73 -12.42 3.25
N ARG A 216 12.62 -13.04 4.05
CA ARG A 216 13.37 -14.23 3.61
C ARG A 216 12.45 -15.42 3.31
N LYS A 217 11.52 -15.74 4.23
CA LYS A 217 10.54 -16.81 4.03
C LYS A 217 9.64 -16.56 2.82
N ILE A 218 9.26 -15.29 2.60
CA ILE A 218 8.47 -14.89 1.43
C ILE A 218 9.29 -15.06 0.14
N ALA A 219 10.56 -14.67 0.14
CA ALA A 219 11.45 -14.84 -1.02
C ALA A 219 11.60 -16.32 -1.41
N GLU A 220 11.77 -17.20 -0.43
CA GLU A 220 11.84 -18.66 -0.65
C GLU A 220 10.57 -19.18 -1.33
N LYS A 221 9.40 -18.76 -0.85
CA LYS A 221 8.10 -19.13 -1.47
C LYS A 221 7.97 -18.58 -2.89
N ILE A 222 8.27 -17.30 -3.13
CA ILE A 222 8.20 -16.70 -4.46
C ILE A 222 9.14 -17.44 -5.42
N HIS A 223 10.38 -17.73 -5.01
CA HIS A 223 11.34 -18.48 -5.82
C HIS A 223 10.87 -19.90 -6.15
N GLN A 224 10.28 -20.60 -5.18
CA GLN A 224 9.72 -21.93 -5.41
C GLN A 224 8.56 -21.87 -6.42
N ILE A 225 7.66 -20.90 -6.31
CA ILE A 225 6.56 -20.68 -7.25
C ILE A 225 7.11 -20.37 -8.63
N GLN A 226 8.08 -19.47 -8.76
CA GLN A 226 8.71 -19.11 -10.04
C GLN A 226 9.32 -20.31 -10.76
N LYS A 227 9.87 -21.29 -10.03
CA LYS A 227 10.39 -22.55 -10.62
C LYS A 227 9.29 -23.48 -11.12
N LEU A 228 8.11 -23.43 -10.50
CA LEU A 228 7.02 -24.39 -10.71
C LEU A 228 5.93 -23.87 -11.66
N THR A 229 5.82 -22.55 -11.82
CA THR A 229 4.85 -21.91 -12.72
C THR A 229 5.43 -21.67 -14.10
N GLN A 230 4.57 -21.75 -15.11
CA GLN A 230 4.85 -21.23 -16.46
C GLN A 230 3.99 -19.99 -16.77
N ARG A 231 3.12 -19.58 -15.84
CA ARG A 231 2.16 -18.48 -15.98
C ARG A 231 2.51 -17.34 -15.05
N ASN A 232 2.17 -16.12 -15.50
CA ASN A 232 2.24 -14.88 -14.71
C ASN A 232 3.57 -14.68 -13.99
N SER A 233 4.67 -15.02 -14.68
CA SER A 233 6.03 -14.81 -14.19
C SER A 233 6.32 -13.34 -13.91
N PHE A 234 5.74 -12.43 -14.71
CA PHE A 234 5.86 -10.99 -14.50
C PHE A 234 5.21 -10.53 -13.19
N ALA A 235 3.99 -10.99 -12.87
CA ALA A 235 3.36 -10.69 -11.59
C ALA A 235 4.24 -11.13 -10.40
N LEU A 236 4.86 -12.33 -10.50
CA LEU A 236 5.79 -12.82 -9.48
C LEU A 236 7.06 -11.99 -9.39
N GLU A 237 7.59 -11.51 -10.52
CA GLU A 237 8.73 -10.59 -10.55
C GLU A 237 8.39 -9.27 -9.83
N VAL A 238 7.20 -8.71 -10.04
CA VAL A 238 6.72 -7.51 -9.34
C VAL A 238 6.62 -7.77 -7.83
N TYR A 239 6.01 -8.89 -7.41
CA TYR A 239 5.98 -9.26 -5.99
C TYR A 239 7.37 -9.48 -5.39
N GLN A 240 8.31 -10.03 -6.16
CA GLN A 240 9.70 -10.21 -5.75
C GLN A 240 10.38 -8.85 -5.52
N ARG A 241 10.20 -7.88 -6.43
CA ARG A 241 10.70 -6.50 -6.29
C ARG A 241 10.15 -5.80 -5.04
N VAL A 242 8.86 -5.99 -4.75
CA VAL A 242 8.23 -5.50 -3.50
C VAL A 242 8.88 -6.14 -2.28
N ASN A 243 9.05 -7.46 -2.27
CA ASN A 243 9.64 -8.18 -1.15
C ASN A 243 11.11 -7.79 -0.90
N GLU A 244 11.91 -7.59 -1.97
CA GLU A 244 13.29 -7.12 -1.87
C GLU A 244 13.37 -5.71 -1.29
N THR A 245 12.46 -4.82 -1.69
CA THR A 245 12.37 -3.45 -1.15
C THR A 245 12.13 -3.46 0.36
N VAL A 246 11.11 -4.20 0.81
CA VAL A 246 10.80 -4.29 2.25
C VAL A 246 11.85 -5.05 3.06
N GLN A 247 12.67 -5.86 2.40
CA GLN A 247 13.79 -6.56 3.03
C GLN A 247 15.03 -5.65 3.18
N LEU A 248 15.31 -4.77 2.23
CA LEU A 248 16.51 -3.94 2.22
C LEU A 248 16.44 -2.81 3.25
N THR A 249 15.36 -2.02 3.23
CA THR A 249 15.20 -0.85 4.11
C THR A 249 15.49 -1.14 5.60
N PRO A 250 14.97 -2.21 6.25
CA PRO A 250 15.28 -2.51 7.64
C PRO A 250 16.77 -2.86 7.89
N LYS A 251 17.54 -3.27 6.87
CA LYS A 251 18.98 -3.53 7.04
C LYS A 251 19.76 -2.24 7.33
N ILE A 252 19.26 -1.08 6.88
CA ILE A 252 19.83 0.23 7.19
C ILE A 252 19.84 0.45 8.71
N LEU A 253 18.71 0.19 9.38
CA LEU A 253 18.60 0.30 10.84
C LEU A 253 19.56 -0.63 11.57
N LEU A 254 19.71 -1.87 11.09
CA LEU A 254 20.64 -2.82 11.69
C LEU A 254 22.11 -2.45 11.48
N ALA A 255 22.44 -1.79 10.36
CA ALA A 255 23.77 -1.25 10.14
C ALA A 255 24.05 -0.05 11.05
N LEU A 256 23.08 0.87 11.18
CA LEU A 256 23.16 1.99 12.13
C LEU A 256 23.32 1.51 13.58
N LYS A 257 22.62 0.44 13.98
CA LYS A 257 22.82 -0.20 15.30
C LYS A 257 24.27 -0.66 15.51
N ARG A 258 24.87 -1.32 14.51
CA ARG A 258 26.26 -1.79 14.62
C ARG A 258 27.24 -0.62 14.67
N PHE A 259 27.01 0.41 13.87
CA PHE A 259 27.79 1.65 13.90
C PHE A 259 27.71 2.34 15.27
N ASP A 260 26.50 2.44 15.83
CA ASP A 260 26.25 3.03 17.15
C ASP A 260 26.95 2.26 18.29
N GLN A 261 26.99 0.93 18.19
CA GLN A 261 27.59 0.03 19.19
C GLN A 261 29.10 -0.17 19.05
N ALA A 262 29.71 0.33 17.98
CA ALA A 262 31.15 0.19 17.75
C ALA A 262 31.95 0.95 18.83
N THR A 263 32.95 0.27 19.40
CA THR A 263 33.74 0.81 20.53
C THR A 263 35.09 1.37 20.09
N THR A 264 35.51 1.14 18.85
CA THR A 264 36.77 1.64 18.28
C THR A 264 36.55 2.31 16.93
N ASP A 265 37.47 3.19 16.54
CA ASP A 265 37.43 3.88 15.24
C ASP A 265 37.50 2.88 14.07
N ASP A 266 38.31 1.83 14.18
CA ASP A 266 38.38 0.77 13.17
C ASP A 266 37.04 0.05 12.98
N GLN A 267 36.33 -0.23 14.09
CA GLN A 267 35.00 -0.83 14.03
C GLN A 267 33.99 0.13 13.39
N ARG A 268 34.00 1.41 13.80
CA ARG A 268 33.13 2.45 13.20
C ARG A 268 33.37 2.57 11.70
N PHE A 269 34.64 2.63 11.28
CA PHE A 269 35.03 2.70 9.87
C PHE A 269 34.54 1.48 9.08
N LYS A 270 34.65 0.28 9.65
CA LYS A 270 34.14 -0.95 9.02
C LYS A 270 32.61 -0.91 8.88
N GLU A 271 31.90 -0.49 9.92
CA GLU A 271 30.44 -0.41 9.87
C GLU A 271 29.95 0.70 8.94
N LYS A 272 30.68 1.84 8.84
CA LYS A 272 30.42 2.87 7.82
C LYS A 272 30.54 2.31 6.41
N LYS A 273 31.59 1.55 6.11
CA LYS A 273 31.71 0.83 4.82
C LYS A 273 30.55 -0.11 4.55
N SER A 274 30.02 -0.78 5.58
CA SER A 274 28.82 -1.62 5.44
C SER A 274 27.58 -0.80 5.10
N ILE A 275 27.46 0.42 5.63
CA ILE A 275 26.36 1.34 5.30
C ILE A 275 26.52 1.85 3.86
N ASP A 276 27.72 2.19 3.43
CA ASP A 276 28.00 2.62 2.05
C ASP A 276 27.68 1.50 1.03
N GLN A 277 27.96 0.25 1.40
CA GLN A 277 27.56 -0.89 0.57
C GLN A 277 26.04 -1.04 0.51
N LEU A 278 25.32 -0.80 1.61
CA LEU A 278 23.85 -0.81 1.59
C LEU A 278 23.25 0.28 0.70
N GLN A 279 23.89 1.45 0.60
CA GLN A 279 23.49 2.49 -0.34
C GLN A 279 23.63 1.99 -1.79
N LYS A 280 24.76 1.38 -2.14
CA LYS A 280 24.97 0.78 -3.47
C LYS A 280 23.98 -0.33 -3.77
N ASP A 281 23.69 -1.17 -2.79
CA ASP A 281 22.69 -2.24 -2.91
C ASP A 281 21.29 -1.67 -3.12
N PHE A 282 20.95 -0.55 -2.45
CA PHE A 282 19.71 0.18 -2.64
C PHE A 282 19.61 0.76 -4.05
N ASP A 283 20.64 1.44 -4.54
CA ASP A 283 20.65 2.02 -5.89
C ASP A 283 20.46 0.94 -6.97
N LYS A 284 21.13 -0.20 -6.80
CA LYS A 284 20.95 -1.37 -7.66
C LYS A 284 19.53 -1.92 -7.59
N LEU A 285 19.00 -2.14 -6.39
CA LEU A 285 17.65 -2.64 -6.20
C LEU A 285 16.63 -1.70 -6.84
N ARG A 286 16.75 -0.40 -6.59
CA ARG A 286 15.90 0.63 -7.17
C ARG A 286 15.91 0.55 -8.69
N SER A 287 17.08 0.46 -9.32
CA SER A 287 17.18 0.31 -10.78
C SER A 287 16.47 -0.96 -11.29
N GLU A 288 16.56 -2.08 -10.55
CA GLU A 288 15.85 -3.30 -10.92
C GLU A 288 14.33 -3.19 -10.71
N VAL A 289 13.86 -2.49 -9.67
CA VAL A 289 12.43 -2.19 -9.48
C VAL A 289 11.92 -1.36 -10.65
N GLU A 290 12.60 -0.26 -10.98
CA GLU A 290 12.22 0.62 -12.08
C GLU A 290 12.21 -0.14 -13.42
N LYS A 291 13.21 -0.98 -13.68
CA LYS A 291 13.26 -1.82 -14.89
C LYS A 291 12.13 -2.84 -14.96
N THR A 292 11.80 -3.51 -13.85
CA THR A 292 10.67 -4.45 -13.81
C THR A 292 9.37 -3.69 -14.03
N TYR A 293 9.16 -2.56 -13.34
CA TYR A 293 7.92 -1.79 -13.44
C TYR A 293 7.77 -1.15 -14.84
N ALA A 294 8.88 -0.75 -15.47
CA ALA A 294 8.89 -0.12 -16.80
C ALA A 294 8.30 -1.00 -17.91
N LYS A 295 8.17 -2.31 -17.69
CA LYS A 295 7.58 -3.24 -18.67
C LYS A 295 6.12 -2.87 -19.00
N THR A 296 5.39 -2.30 -18.06
CA THR A 296 3.97 -1.91 -18.24
C THR A 296 3.64 -0.52 -17.72
N ARG A 297 4.64 0.23 -17.23
CA ARG A 297 4.46 1.54 -16.60
C ARG A 297 5.45 2.57 -17.14
N LEU A 298 5.00 3.80 -17.33
CA LEU A 298 5.90 4.94 -17.51
C LEU A 298 6.51 5.35 -16.15
N ILE A 299 7.82 5.17 -16.02
CA ILE A 299 8.59 5.47 -14.79
C ILE A 299 8.86 6.96 -14.65
N ASN A 300 9.04 7.65 -15.77
CA ASN A 300 9.31 9.08 -15.81
C ASN A 300 8.18 9.80 -16.56
N LYS A 301 7.74 10.92 -15.98
CA LYS A 301 6.89 11.91 -16.63
C LYS A 301 7.73 12.70 -17.65
N PRO A 302 7.11 13.29 -18.69
CA PRO A 302 7.80 14.20 -19.61
C PRO A 302 8.54 15.33 -18.87
N LYS A 303 9.65 15.84 -19.44
CA LYS A 303 10.48 16.88 -18.80
C LYS A 303 9.71 18.19 -18.57
N ASP A 304 8.77 18.48 -19.46
CA ASP A 304 7.87 19.64 -19.44
C ASP A 304 6.55 19.37 -18.71
N TYR A 305 6.40 18.19 -18.10
CA TYR A 305 5.22 17.88 -17.31
C TYR A 305 5.15 18.77 -16.07
N ILE A 306 4.03 19.48 -15.92
CA ILE A 306 3.76 20.28 -14.73
C ILE A 306 3.15 19.35 -13.69
N LEU A 307 3.85 19.14 -12.58
CA LEU A 307 3.31 18.38 -11.45
C LEU A 307 2.02 19.04 -10.96
N ASP A 308 1.04 18.21 -10.61
CA ASP A 308 -0.22 18.70 -10.08
C ASP A 308 0.04 19.50 -8.80
N GLN A 309 -0.75 20.56 -8.61
CA GLN A 309 -0.75 21.40 -7.41
C GLN A 309 -1.74 20.86 -6.37
N ASP A 310 -2.05 19.57 -6.46
CA ASP A 310 -2.94 18.89 -5.53
C ASP A 310 -2.42 19.05 -4.09
N HIS A 311 -3.32 19.53 -3.23
CA HIS A 311 -3.10 19.68 -1.79
C HIS A 311 -3.32 18.35 -1.07
N HIS A 312 -3.83 17.35 -1.77
CA HIS A 312 -3.87 15.99 -1.27
C HIS A 312 -2.49 15.37 -1.45
N HIS A 313 -1.89 14.92 -0.35
CA HIS A 313 -0.52 14.40 -0.26
C HIS A 313 -0.31 13.05 -1.00
N HIS A 314 -0.55 13.02 -2.30
CA HIS A 314 -0.53 11.86 -3.20
C HIS A 314 0.91 11.54 -3.55
N LEU A 315 1.44 10.39 -3.10
CA LEU A 315 2.85 10.08 -3.26
C LEU A 315 3.26 10.04 -4.74
N ALA A 316 2.44 9.44 -5.61
CA ALA A 316 2.77 9.15 -7.01
C ALA A 316 3.02 10.39 -7.90
N ASN A 317 2.62 11.57 -7.43
CA ASN A 317 2.71 12.83 -8.18
C ASN A 317 3.68 13.83 -7.54
N GLN A 318 4.53 13.38 -6.62
CA GLN A 318 5.45 14.27 -5.91
C GLN A 318 6.73 14.60 -6.67
N SER A 319 7.14 13.75 -7.63
CA SER A 319 8.28 13.99 -8.52
C SER A 319 7.99 13.59 -9.97
N LEU A 320 8.84 14.07 -10.88
CA LEU A 320 8.78 13.74 -12.32
C LEU A 320 9.25 12.32 -12.61
N ASN A 321 10.10 11.77 -11.76
CA ASN A 321 10.64 10.42 -11.88
C ASN A 321 10.00 9.50 -10.82
N PHE A 322 10.62 8.36 -10.54
CA PHE A 322 10.13 7.39 -9.55
C PHE A 322 10.68 7.60 -8.13
N ASP A 323 11.38 8.72 -7.88
CA ASP A 323 11.95 9.05 -6.56
C ASP A 323 10.90 9.05 -5.45
N TRP A 324 9.67 9.47 -5.76
CA TRP A 324 8.58 9.54 -4.79
C TRP A 324 8.31 8.19 -4.08
N GLN A 325 8.58 7.06 -4.73
CA GLN A 325 8.39 5.74 -4.12
C GLN A 325 9.39 5.50 -2.99
N PHE A 326 10.60 6.05 -3.13
CA PHE A 326 11.77 5.80 -2.28
C PHE A 326 12.28 7.02 -1.52
N GLY A 327 11.49 8.09 -1.43
CA GLY A 327 11.94 9.36 -0.85
C GLY A 327 12.52 9.26 0.56
N ALA A 328 12.00 8.35 1.41
CA ALA A 328 12.55 8.14 2.75
C ALA A 328 13.94 7.46 2.72
N GLU A 329 14.12 6.48 1.83
CA GLU A 329 15.39 5.78 1.64
C GLU A 329 16.46 6.70 1.04
N ILE A 330 16.11 7.50 0.03
CA ILE A 330 17.02 8.47 -0.58
C ILE A 330 17.53 9.45 0.47
N ARG A 331 16.59 10.07 1.21
CA ARG A 331 16.93 11.10 2.18
C ARG A 331 17.67 10.57 3.42
N ILE A 332 17.43 9.33 3.85
CA ILE A 332 18.21 8.77 4.96
C ILE A 332 19.67 8.55 4.56
N PHE A 333 19.94 8.17 3.32
CA PHE A 333 21.31 8.03 2.84
C PHE A 333 21.99 9.39 2.65
N GLU A 334 21.26 10.41 2.16
CA GLU A 334 21.74 11.80 2.12
C GLU A 334 22.16 12.26 3.53
N LYS A 335 21.29 12.07 4.53
CA LYS A 335 21.57 12.41 5.92
C LYS A 335 22.74 11.63 6.53
N ILE A 336 22.85 10.33 6.22
CA ILE A 336 23.99 9.51 6.67
C ILE A 336 25.29 10.05 6.09
N ASN A 337 25.30 10.46 4.82
CA ASN A 337 26.48 10.98 4.14
C ASN A 337 26.85 12.41 4.56
N SER A 338 25.94 13.17 5.18
CA SER A 338 26.25 14.48 5.75
C SER A 338 26.72 14.37 7.21
N GLU A 339 26.10 13.51 8.02
CA GLU A 339 26.31 13.47 9.48
C GLU A 339 27.27 12.39 9.98
N LEU A 340 27.44 11.27 9.25
CA LEU A 340 28.25 10.12 9.69
C LEU A 340 29.58 9.97 8.92
N ASN A 341 30.13 11.07 8.41
CA ASN A 341 31.43 11.06 7.72
C ASN A 341 32.60 10.80 8.66
#